data_AF-A0A453A3J2-F1
#
_entry.id   AF-A0A453A3J2-F1
#
_cell.length_a   1.000
_cell.length_b   1.000
_cell.length_c   1.000
_cell.angle_alpha   90.00
_cell.angle_beta   90.00
_cell.angle_gamma   90.00
#
_symmetry.space_group_name_H-M   'P 1'
#
loop_
_entity.id
_entity.type
_entity.pdbx_description
1 polymer ?
#
loop_
_entity_poly.entity_id
_entity_poly.type
_entity_poly.pdbx_seq_one_letter_code
_entity_poly.pdbx_strand_id
1 'polypeptide(L)'
;MDAVQVHLVEWLKMMVGTKRADEVVDRDMEVKPTIRALKRALLVALRCVDPDSEKRPTMGHVVRMLEAEDVPSREVVPPYPPLLSQWHFLPFPDQYT
;
A
#
# COMPACT_ATOMS: atom_id res chain seq x y z
N MET A 1 5.59 -17.46 33.36
CA MET A 1 5.71 -16.06 32.90
C MET A 1 5.46 -16.10 31.41
N ASP A 2 4.20 -16.09 31.01
CA ASP A 2 3.82 -16.17 29.61
C ASP A 2 4.20 -14.86 28.93
N ALA A 3 4.99 -14.94 27.86
CA ALA A 3 5.29 -13.80 27.03
C ALA A 3 3.95 -13.25 26.51
N VAL A 4 3.66 -11.97 26.80
CA VAL A 4 2.49 -11.28 26.27
C VAL A 4 2.60 -11.31 24.74
N GLN A 5 1.87 -12.21 24.08
CA GLN A 5 1.79 -12.25 22.63
C GLN A 5 1.04 -11.01 22.16
N VAL A 6 1.79 -10.04 21.67
CA VAL A 6 1.22 -8.83 21.09
C VAL A 6 0.85 -9.15 19.64
N HIS A 7 -0.43 -9.29 19.35
CA HIS A 7 -0.88 -9.56 17.99
C HIS A 7 -0.90 -8.25 17.19
N LEU A 8 -0.07 -8.16 16.15
CA LEU A 8 0.10 -6.95 15.33
C LEU A 8 -1.23 -6.42 14.80
N VAL A 9 -2.12 -7.30 14.34
CA VAL A 9 -3.43 -6.90 13.78
C VAL A 9 -4.34 -6.32 14.87
N GLU A 10 -4.24 -6.81 16.10
CA GLU A 10 -5.06 -6.30 17.20
C GLU A 10 -4.58 -4.94 17.67
N TRP A 11 -3.25 -4.78 17.77
CA TRP A 11 -2.64 -3.47 17.99
C TRP A 11 -3.03 -2.48 16.88
N LEU A 12 -2.96 -2.88 15.62
CA LEU A 12 -3.32 -2.04 14.48
C LEU A 12 -4.79 -1.59 14.54
N LYS A 13 -5.72 -2.51 14.84
CA LYS A 13 -7.15 -2.20 15.03
C LYS A 13 -7.36 -1.17 16.14
N MET A 14 -6.64 -1.31 17.26
CA MET A 14 -6.68 -0.35 18.37
C MET A 14 -6.17 1.03 17.94
N MET A 15 -5.04 1.11 17.24
CA MET A 15 -4.47 2.39 16.78
C MET A 15 -5.41 3.11 15.81
N VAL A 16 -6.02 2.38 14.87
CA VAL A 16 -7.02 2.95 13.94
C VAL A 16 -8.30 3.37 14.68
N GLY A 17 -8.80 2.56 15.62
CA GLY A 17 -10.00 2.87 16.41
C GLY A 17 -9.84 4.08 17.35
N THR A 18 -8.64 4.27 17.90
CA THR A 18 -8.29 5.44 18.75
C THR A 18 -7.91 6.69 17.96
N LYS A 19 -8.01 6.65 16.62
CA LYS A 19 -7.63 7.73 15.70
C LYS A 19 -6.14 8.11 15.75
N ARG A 20 -5.27 7.21 16.22
CA ARG A 20 -3.80 7.36 16.30
C ARG A 20 -3.11 6.63 15.14
N ALA A 21 -3.63 6.83 13.94
CA ALA A 21 -3.18 6.10 12.75
C ALA A 21 -1.77 6.55 12.28
N ASP A 22 -1.37 7.77 12.59
CA ASP A 22 -0.08 8.38 12.30
C ASP A 22 1.08 7.73 13.07
N GLU A 23 0.82 7.20 14.25
CA GLU A 23 1.82 6.50 15.06
C GLU A 23 2.13 5.08 14.55
N VAL A 24 1.36 4.61 13.58
CA VAL A 24 1.61 3.33 12.91
C VAL A 24 2.75 3.44 11.89
N VAL A 25 3.09 4.66 11.47
CA VAL A 25 4.16 4.89 10.49
C VAL A 25 5.49 4.50 11.08
N ASP A 26 6.28 3.75 10.31
CA ASP A 26 7.65 3.39 10.65
C ASP A 26 8.49 4.67 10.88
N ARG A 27 9.26 4.67 11.98
CA ARG A 27 10.11 5.79 12.37
C ARG A 27 11.32 5.95 11.46
N ASP A 28 11.78 4.87 10.84
CA ASP A 28 12.98 4.84 9.99
C ASP A 28 12.67 5.08 8.51
N MET A 29 11.41 5.41 8.19
CA MET A 29 10.99 5.70 6.82
C MET A 29 11.51 7.09 6.37
N GLU A 30 12.39 7.09 5.38
CA GLU A 30 13.02 8.30 4.82
C GLU A 30 11.99 9.28 4.23
N VAL A 31 10.96 8.75 3.56
CA VAL A 31 9.84 9.52 3.00
C VAL A 31 8.58 9.20 3.78
N LYS A 32 8.10 10.14 4.59
CA LYS A 32 6.84 9.97 5.31
C LYS A 32 5.65 9.98 4.35
N PRO A 33 4.73 9.01 4.44
CA PRO A 33 3.55 8.99 3.60
C PRO A 33 2.63 10.16 3.96
N THR A 34 1.84 10.60 2.98
CA THR A 34 0.74 11.53 3.29
C THR A 34 -0.30 10.86 4.18
N ILE A 35 -0.99 11.62 5.02
CA ILE A 35 -2.05 11.10 5.90
C ILE A 35 -3.13 10.35 5.09
N ARG A 36 -3.40 10.78 3.85
CA ARG A 36 -4.35 10.10 2.95
C ARG A 36 -3.82 8.74 2.52
N ALA A 37 -2.58 8.68 2.02
CA ALA A 37 -1.95 7.42 1.62
C ALA A 37 -1.88 6.42 2.78
N LEU A 38 -1.53 6.90 3.97
CA LEU A 38 -1.51 6.09 5.18
C LEU A 38 -2.88 5.53 5.54
N LYS A 39 -3.93 6.36 5.58
CA LYS A 39 -5.29 5.92 5.87
C LYS A 39 -5.79 4.89 4.86
N ARG A 40 -5.49 5.07 3.56
CA ARG A 40 -5.81 4.09 2.52
C ARG A 40 -5.10 2.77 2.76
N ALA A 41 -3.78 2.79 2.94
CA ALA A 41 -2.99 1.58 3.15
C ALA A 41 -3.46 0.82 4.39
N LEU A 42 -3.76 1.51 5.48
CA LEU A 42 -4.30 0.91 6.70
C LEU A 42 -5.69 0.29 6.47
N LEU A 43 -6.58 0.96 5.75
CA LEU A 43 -7.90 0.43 5.42
C LEU A 43 -7.80 -0.83 4.55
N VAL A 44 -6.94 -0.82 3.54
CA VAL A 44 -6.66 -1.97 2.68
C VAL A 44 -6.13 -3.13 3.51
N ALA A 45 -5.11 -2.88 4.34
CA ALA A 45 -4.51 -3.88 5.20
C ALA A 45 -5.56 -4.54 6.12
N LEU A 46 -6.45 -3.74 6.74
CA LEU A 46 -7.52 -4.25 7.60
C LEU A 46 -8.53 -5.14 6.86
N ARG A 47 -8.85 -4.84 5.59
CA ARG A 47 -9.72 -5.70 4.77
C ARG A 47 -9.03 -7.00 4.35
N CYS A 48 -7.72 -6.98 4.11
CA CYS A 48 -6.96 -8.18 3.75
C CYS A 48 -6.88 -9.19 4.90
N VAL A 49 -6.88 -8.72 6.14
CA VAL A 49 -6.80 -9.56 7.35
C VAL A 49 -8.15 -9.77 8.03
N ASP A 50 -9.24 -9.58 7.30
CA ASP A 50 -10.59 -9.85 7.82
C ASP A 50 -10.67 -11.32 8.31
N PRO A 51 -11.20 -11.59 9.52
CA PRO A 51 -11.37 -12.95 9.99
C PRO A 51 -12.25 -13.78 9.06
N ASP A 52 -13.20 -13.15 8.37
CA ASP A 52 -14.05 -13.77 7.37
C ASP A 52 -13.36 -13.75 5.99
N SER A 53 -13.07 -14.94 5.46
CA SER A 53 -12.41 -15.07 4.16
C SER A 53 -13.21 -14.51 3.00
N GLU A 54 -14.55 -14.52 3.07
CA GLU A 54 -15.41 -14.02 2.00
C GLU A 54 -15.38 -12.48 1.90
N LYS A 55 -15.00 -11.82 3.00
CA LYS A 55 -14.85 -10.35 3.06
C LYS A 55 -13.48 -9.87 2.56
N ARG A 56 -12.52 -10.78 2.40
CA ARG A 56 -11.18 -10.42 1.93
C ARG A 56 -11.24 -10.03 0.45
N PRO A 57 -10.66 -8.88 0.07
CA PRO A 57 -10.65 -8.45 -1.32
C PRO A 57 -9.77 -9.37 -2.17
N THR A 58 -10.10 -9.50 -3.46
CA THR A 58 -9.21 -10.11 -4.44
C THR A 58 -7.99 -9.23 -4.66
N MET A 59 -6.86 -9.81 -5.08
CA MET A 59 -5.63 -9.03 -5.33
C MET A 59 -5.82 -7.90 -6.34
N GLY A 60 -6.61 -8.11 -7.40
CA GLY A 60 -6.95 -7.03 -8.35
C GLY A 60 -7.74 -5.88 -7.71
N HIS A 61 -8.59 -6.17 -6.72
CA HIS A 61 -9.28 -5.13 -5.95
C HIS A 61 -8.32 -4.40 -5.00
N VAL A 62 -7.40 -5.13 -4.36
CA VAL A 62 -6.35 -4.54 -3.50
C VAL A 62 -5.50 -3.53 -4.27
N VAL A 63 -5.02 -3.89 -5.45
CA VAL A 63 -4.21 -3.01 -6.31
C VAL A 63 -4.99 -1.73 -6.65
N ARG A 64 -6.23 -1.86 -7.13
CA ARG A 64 -7.08 -0.70 -7.43
C ARG A 64 -7.32 0.20 -6.22
N MET A 65 -7.53 -0.38 -5.03
CA MET A 65 -7.72 0.40 -3.80
C MET A 65 -6.47 1.19 -3.41
N LEU A 66 -5.27 0.67 -3.70
CA LEU A 66 -4.00 1.34 -3.42
C LEU A 66 -3.72 2.44 -4.45
N GLU A 67 -4.00 2.18 -5.72
CA GLU A 67 -3.78 3.08 -6.87
C GLU A 67 -4.77 4.24 -6.95
N ALA A 68 -5.93 4.17 -6.28
CA ALA A 68 -7.04 5.12 -6.39
C ALA A 68 -6.73 6.59 -6.04
N GLU A 69 -5.50 6.94 -5.63
CA GLU A 69 -5.11 8.32 -5.32
C GLU A 69 -3.72 8.73 -5.86
N ASP A 70 -3.09 7.97 -6.77
CA ASP A 70 -1.90 8.46 -7.49
C ASP A 70 -2.32 9.33 -8.68
N VAL A 71 -2.84 10.52 -8.39
CA VAL A 71 -2.53 11.67 -9.23
C VAL A 71 -1.42 12.42 -8.50
N PRO A 72 -0.14 12.20 -8.87
CA PRO A 72 0.90 13.12 -8.46
C PRO A 72 0.52 14.49 -9.01
N SER A 73 0.45 15.50 -8.14
CA SER A 73 0.59 16.87 -8.56
C SER A 73 1.95 17.00 -9.27
N ARG A 74 1.94 16.87 -10.60
CA ARG A 74 3.06 17.10 -11.53
C ARG A 74 4.40 16.55 -11.05
N GLU A 75 4.60 15.25 -11.20
CA GLU A 75 5.81 14.84 -11.91
C GLU A 75 5.36 14.35 -13.28
N VAL A 76 5.68 15.14 -14.31
CA VAL A 76 5.73 14.63 -15.67
C VAL A 76 6.79 13.55 -15.63
N VAL A 77 6.38 12.30 -15.46
CA VAL A 77 7.23 11.16 -15.80
C VAL A 77 7.45 11.32 -17.31
N PRO A 78 8.65 11.71 -17.79
CA PRO A 78 8.90 11.60 -19.22
C PRO A 78 8.72 10.11 -19.57
N PRO A 79 8.04 9.77 -20.67
CA PRO A 79 7.64 8.38 -20.95
C PRO A 79 8.81 7.42 -21.21
N TYR A 80 10.07 7.78 -20.93
CA TYR A 80 11.24 6.93 -21.10
C TYR A 80 12.33 7.24 -20.05
N PRO A 81 12.98 6.23 -19.44
CA PRO A 81 14.26 6.44 -18.77
C PRO A 81 15.35 6.82 -19.78
N PRO A 82 16.25 7.77 -19.45
CA PRO A 82 17.41 8.05 -20.27
C PRO A 82 18.33 6.83 -20.17
N LEU A 83 18.40 6.05 -21.24
CA LEU A 83 19.60 5.50 -21.87
C LEU A 83 19.16 4.50 -22.95
N LEU A 84 19.39 4.88 -24.21
CA LEU A 84 18.92 4.22 -25.44
C LEU A 84 19.55 2.84 -25.74
N SER A 85 20.45 2.32 -24.91
CA SER A 85 21.30 1.17 -25.28
C SER A 85 20.79 -0.21 -24.83
N GLN A 86 19.64 -0.32 -24.15
CA GLN A 86 19.13 -1.61 -23.66
C GLN A 86 17.72 -1.99 -24.17
N TRP A 87 17.16 -1.21 -25.11
CA TRP A 87 15.80 -1.40 -25.63
C TRP A 87 15.66 -2.41 -26.79
N HIS A 88 16.70 -3.19 -27.10
CA HIS A 88 16.68 -4.09 -28.26
C HIS A 88 16.18 -5.52 -27.98
N PHE A 89 15.83 -5.88 -26.75
CA PHE A 89 15.51 -7.28 -26.43
C PHE A 89 14.32 -7.53 -25.49
N LEU A 90 13.45 -6.55 -25.24
CA LEU A 90 12.19 -6.83 -24.54
C LEU A 90 11.01 -6.67 -25.51
N PRO A 91 10.26 -7.75 -25.82
CA PRO A 91 8.93 -7.58 -26.40
C PRO A 91 8.10 -6.77 -25.39
N PHE A 92 7.56 -5.64 -25.86
CA PHE A 92 6.62 -4.84 -25.08
C PHE A 92 5.42 -5.69 -24.66
N PRO A 93 4.84 -5.41 -23.47
CA PRO A 93 3.94 -6.31 -22.78
C PRO A 93 2.59 -6.35 -23.49
N ASP A 94 2.14 -7.55 -23.84
CA ASP A 94 0.75 -7.78 -24.13
C ASP A 94 -0.04 -7.70 -22.81
N GLN A 95 -1.01 -6.77 -22.79
CA GLN A 95 -2.30 -6.90 -22.08
C GLN A 95 -2.21 -6.71 -20.54
N TYR A 96 -2.57 -5.55 -19.99
CA TYR A 96 -3.96 -5.15 -19.72
C TYR A 96 -5.01 -6.19 -20.17
N THR A 97 -5.15 -7.27 -19.39
CA THR A 97 -6.37 -8.10 -19.28
C THR A 97 -6.53 -8.49 -17.82
#